data_AF-A0AAQ4DLC1-F1
#
_entry.id   AF-A0AAQ4DLC1-F1
#
_cell.length_a   1.000
_cell.length_b   1.000
_cell.length_c   1.000
_cell.angle_alpha   90.00
_cell.angle_beta   90.00
_cell.angle_gamma   90.00
#
_symmetry.space_group_name_H-M   'P 1'
#
loop_
_entity.id
_entity.type
_entity.pdbx_description
1 polymer ?
#
loop_
_entity_poly.entity_id
_entity_poly.type
_entity_poly.pdbx_seq_one_letter_code
_entity_poly.pdbx_strand_id
1 'polypeptide(L)'
;MRRLAIQMKDGLAADEPVQRKGKLGDTDKKLLYRELAHCAVSPNYLSTLQGREFVAFLLSLDESLADAIYDNEVDDALAHMSSEQVHMLAQTYILAWKAVEDQPQALVLEAHLRKVMMWTVNGDLTESHHANLYEFLKELHLARRERSVSDMLCRCYFPVLWCGFEALHYKIRHSAAKIFFDLFPLVESTQHNHQQELVEQFKLMHKLLGDACPDVRVVAVEGVLRVLTDFYEITPIHERKALVKDLISKNAKDMNSMESRILVNKGLSYMAGNRKAHTLLKTLIAKNKECLEDVCLVKMSYVSLLLVAQRIPGFKFWDVVEPKELLPLMADDKPQLSLQLAKLLCNSYFNPMADQRQNLECSLLLHSLNRVAFRIFYTLLADIAPLKSIGT
;
A
#
# COMPACT_ATOMS: atom_id res chain seq x y z
N MET A 1 2.77 35.76 22.32
CA MET A 1 2.43 34.41 22.80
C MET A 1 2.44 34.30 24.33
N ARG A 2 3.56 34.43 25.06
CA ARG A 2 3.55 34.39 26.56
C ARG A 2 2.73 35.49 27.26
N ARG A 3 2.58 36.68 26.66
CA ARG A 3 1.76 37.77 27.23
C ARG A 3 0.25 37.56 27.09
N LEU A 4 -0.21 36.89 26.04
CA LEU A 4 -1.65 36.56 25.87
C LEU A 4 -2.07 35.41 26.80
N ALA A 5 -1.18 34.43 27.02
CA ALA A 5 -1.44 33.33 27.95
C ALA A 5 -1.48 33.77 29.43
N ILE A 6 -0.76 34.84 29.79
CA ILE A 6 -0.82 35.44 31.13
C ILE A 6 -2.10 36.29 31.28
N GLN A 7 -2.53 37.00 30.22
CA GLN A 7 -3.76 37.80 30.24
C GLN A 7 -5.06 36.99 30.25
N MET A 8 -5.04 35.72 29.83
CA MET A 8 -6.18 34.81 30.00
C MET A 8 -6.19 34.10 31.35
N LYS A 9 -5.08 34.11 32.09
CA LYS A 9 -4.93 33.44 33.40
C LYS A 9 -5.16 34.39 34.58
N ASP A 10 -4.74 35.65 34.45
CA ASP A 10 -4.92 36.68 35.45
C ASP A 10 -5.81 37.78 34.87
N GLY A 11 -7.07 37.80 35.33
CA GLY A 11 -8.12 38.69 34.85
C GLY A 11 -7.67 40.15 34.76
N LEU A 12 -8.06 40.79 33.65
CA LEU A 12 -7.92 42.23 33.42
C LEU A 12 -8.46 43.00 34.63
N ALA A 13 -7.56 43.65 35.37
CA ALA A 13 -7.91 44.63 36.37
C ALA A 13 -8.51 45.86 35.68
N ALA A 14 -9.83 45.93 35.68
CA ALA A 14 -10.60 47.15 35.60
C ALA A 14 -11.79 46.99 36.57
N ASP A 15 -11.97 47.98 37.44
CA ASP A 15 -12.97 48.03 38.50
C ASP A 15 -14.42 47.95 37.98
N GLU A 16 -14.90 46.75 37.70
CA GLU A 16 -16.33 46.44 37.67
C GLU A 16 -16.63 45.30 38.64
N PRO A 17 -17.79 45.34 39.33
CA PRO A 17 -18.12 44.33 40.33
C PRO A 17 -18.14 42.97 39.65
N VAL A 18 -17.23 42.10 40.08
CA VAL A 18 -17.08 40.70 39.65
C VAL A 18 -18.47 40.08 39.60
N GLN A 19 -19.04 40.06 38.40
CA GLN A 19 -20.26 39.32 38.13
C GLN A 19 -19.94 37.88 38.48
N ARG A 20 -20.76 37.36 39.39
CA ARG A 20 -20.78 35.97 39.84
C ARG A 20 -20.39 35.07 38.68
N LYS A 21 -19.45 34.14 38.89
CA LYS A 21 -19.25 32.97 38.03
C LYS A 21 -20.60 32.24 37.92
N GLY A 22 -21.44 32.68 37.00
CA GLY A 22 -22.68 32.03 36.65
C GLY A 22 -22.25 30.69 36.08
N LYS A 23 -22.63 29.60 36.75
CA LYS A 23 -22.60 28.30 36.08
C LYS A 23 -23.45 28.46 34.83
N LEU A 24 -22.83 28.29 33.67
CA LEU A 24 -23.55 28.27 32.39
C LEU A 24 -24.67 27.23 32.53
N GLY A 25 -25.90 27.59 32.19
CA GLY A 25 -27.01 26.63 32.20
C GLY A 25 -26.70 25.48 31.24
N ASP A 26 -27.20 24.27 31.52
CA ASP A 26 -26.93 23.10 30.69
C ASP A 26 -27.33 23.31 29.21
N THR A 27 -28.38 24.09 28.96
CA THR A 27 -28.82 24.47 27.61
C THR A 27 -27.81 25.39 26.91
N ASP A 28 -27.32 26.40 27.60
CA ASP A 28 -26.35 27.37 27.06
C ASP A 28 -25.00 26.69 26.79
N LYS A 29 -24.59 25.75 27.66
CA LYS A 29 -23.40 24.92 27.46
C LYS A 29 -23.52 24.08 26.19
N LYS A 30 -24.67 23.43 25.96
CA LYS A 30 -24.91 22.63 24.75
C LYS A 30 -24.88 23.49 23.48
N LEU A 31 -25.49 24.67 23.50
CA LEU A 31 -25.46 25.61 22.38
C LEU A 31 -24.02 26.05 22.07
N LEU A 32 -23.26 26.44 23.10
CA LEU A 32 -21.86 26.82 22.92
C LEU A 32 -21.04 25.67 22.33
N TYR A 33 -21.21 24.44 22.83
CA TYR A 33 -20.49 23.28 22.34
C TYR A 33 -20.78 23.00 20.87
N ARG A 34 -22.03 23.19 20.44
CA ARG A 34 -22.43 23.05 19.04
C ARG A 34 -21.74 24.07 18.14
N GLU A 35 -21.74 25.34 18.52
CA GLU A 35 -21.07 26.40 17.75
C GLU A 35 -19.55 26.17 17.66
N LEU A 36 -18.94 25.73 18.76
CA LEU A 36 -17.52 25.36 18.78
C LEU A 36 -17.24 24.13 17.93
N ALA A 37 -18.11 23.12 17.96
CA ALA A 37 -17.95 21.89 17.19
C ALA A 37 -17.95 22.16 15.68
N HIS A 38 -18.85 23.01 15.20
CA HIS A 38 -18.95 23.38 13.78
C HIS A 38 -17.66 24.05 13.23
N CYS A 39 -16.82 24.61 14.11
CA CYS A 39 -15.51 25.14 13.69
C CYS A 39 -14.60 24.05 13.11
N ALA A 40 -14.76 22.79 13.53
CA ALA A 40 -13.91 21.67 13.10
C ALA A 40 -14.07 21.31 11.63
N VAL A 41 -15.24 21.55 11.04
CA VAL A 41 -15.54 21.23 9.63
C VAL A 41 -15.58 22.47 8.73
N SER A 42 -15.40 23.65 9.32
CA SER A 42 -15.45 24.93 8.60
C SER A 42 -14.15 25.18 7.80
N PRO A 43 -14.24 25.48 6.50
CA PRO A 43 -13.08 25.81 5.67
C PRO A 43 -12.25 27.00 6.21
N ASN A 44 -12.91 27.97 6.86
CA ASN A 44 -12.23 29.16 7.39
C ASN A 44 -11.24 28.81 8.51
N TYR A 45 -11.54 27.77 9.29
CA TYR A 45 -10.66 27.29 10.35
C TYR A 45 -9.64 26.29 9.79
N LEU A 46 -10.08 25.32 8.99
CA LEU A 46 -9.19 24.28 8.46
C LEU A 46 -8.12 24.81 7.48
N SER A 47 -8.41 25.87 6.73
CA SER A 47 -7.47 26.42 5.73
C SER A 47 -6.28 27.17 6.34
N THR A 48 -6.39 27.64 7.58
CA THR A 48 -5.32 28.44 8.23
C THR A 48 -4.65 27.64 9.33
N LEU A 49 -3.35 27.91 9.57
CA LEU A 49 -2.64 27.24 10.66
C LEU A 49 -3.24 27.60 12.03
N GLN A 50 -3.54 28.87 12.29
CA GLN A 50 -4.13 29.28 13.56
C GLN A 50 -5.52 28.69 13.77
N GLY A 51 -6.31 28.54 12.71
CA GLY A 51 -7.63 27.90 12.80
C GLY A 51 -7.52 26.41 13.14
N ARG A 52 -6.58 25.68 12.53
CA ARG A 52 -6.29 24.29 12.90
C ARG A 52 -5.75 24.15 14.33
N GLU A 53 -4.87 25.04 14.77
CA GLU A 53 -4.41 25.07 16.17
C GLU A 53 -5.56 25.32 17.15
N PHE A 54 -6.51 26.17 16.79
CA PHE A 54 -7.72 26.41 17.58
C PHE A 54 -8.62 25.16 17.64
N VAL A 55 -8.91 24.52 16.51
CA VAL A 55 -9.71 23.28 16.48
C VAL A 55 -9.01 22.16 17.27
N ALA A 56 -7.70 22.02 17.13
CA ALA A 56 -6.92 21.06 17.91
C ALA A 56 -7.02 21.35 19.41
N PHE A 57 -6.97 22.63 19.82
CA PHE A 57 -7.21 23.00 21.21
C PHE A 57 -8.61 22.61 21.70
N LEU A 58 -9.66 22.79 20.89
CA LEU A 58 -11.02 22.38 21.26
C LEU A 58 -11.13 20.87 21.46
N LEU A 59 -10.54 20.07 20.57
CA LEU A 59 -10.46 18.61 20.67
C LEU A 59 -9.74 18.14 21.94
N SER A 60 -8.77 18.91 22.43
CA SER A 60 -7.98 18.60 23.63
C SER A 60 -8.57 19.16 24.93
N LEU A 61 -9.60 20.01 24.86
CA LEU A 61 -10.06 20.80 26.01
C LEU A 61 -10.95 20.02 26.99
N ASP A 62 -11.98 19.35 26.47
CA ASP A 62 -13.03 18.68 27.24
C ASP A 62 -13.57 17.48 26.46
N GLU A 63 -13.73 16.35 27.14
CA GLU A 63 -14.14 15.08 26.50
C GLU A 63 -15.49 15.22 25.80
N SER A 64 -16.47 15.88 26.44
CA SER A 64 -17.80 16.08 25.86
C SER A 64 -17.80 17.03 24.67
N LEU A 65 -16.86 17.99 24.62
CA LEU A 65 -16.68 18.85 23.45
C LEU A 65 -16.01 18.08 22.30
N ALA A 66 -14.99 17.28 22.61
CA ALA A 66 -14.33 16.44 21.62
C ALA A 66 -15.31 15.43 20.99
N ASP A 67 -16.15 14.79 21.81
CA ASP A 67 -17.21 13.90 21.31
C ASP A 67 -18.23 14.67 20.47
N ALA A 68 -18.63 15.88 20.89
CA ALA A 68 -19.53 16.71 20.08
C ALA A 68 -18.92 17.10 18.72
N ILE A 69 -17.61 17.34 18.65
CA ILE A 69 -16.89 17.58 17.39
C ILE A 69 -16.96 16.34 16.50
N TYR A 70 -16.59 15.17 17.02
CA TYR A 70 -16.54 13.97 16.19
C TYR A 70 -17.94 13.50 15.77
N ASP A 71 -18.81 13.23 16.75
CA ASP A 71 -20.08 12.54 16.55
C ASP A 71 -21.14 13.39 15.85
N ASN A 72 -21.11 14.73 16.01
CA ASN A 72 -22.13 15.60 15.40
C ASN A 72 -21.67 16.27 14.11
N GLU A 73 -20.37 16.47 13.91
CA GLU A 73 -19.87 17.29 12.79
C GLU A 73 -18.94 16.48 11.88
N VAL A 74 -17.87 15.88 12.43
CA VAL A 74 -16.82 15.26 11.59
C VAL A 74 -17.28 14.00 10.87
N ASP A 75 -17.97 13.08 11.56
CA ASP A 75 -18.36 11.78 10.97
C ASP A 75 -19.23 11.95 9.71
N ASP A 76 -20.17 12.91 9.74
CA ASP A 76 -21.03 13.25 8.59
C ASP A 76 -20.27 14.06 7.54
N ALA A 77 -19.49 15.07 7.96
CA ALA A 77 -18.76 15.94 7.04
C ALA A 77 -17.74 15.18 6.18
N LEU A 78 -17.10 14.13 6.73
CA LEU A 78 -16.11 13.33 6.01
C LEU A 78 -16.65 12.74 4.70
N ALA A 79 -17.95 12.48 4.58
CA ALA A 79 -18.56 11.99 3.34
C ALA A 79 -18.56 13.01 2.19
N HIS A 80 -18.46 14.31 2.52
CA HIS A 80 -18.70 15.43 1.61
C HIS A 80 -17.51 16.39 1.47
N MET A 81 -16.49 16.26 2.32
CA MET A 81 -15.29 17.09 2.27
C MET A 81 -14.45 16.82 1.01
N SER A 82 -13.76 17.86 0.54
CA SER A 82 -12.71 17.71 -0.47
C SER A 82 -11.46 17.04 0.12
N SER A 83 -10.65 16.42 -0.73
CA SER A 83 -9.40 15.76 -0.32
C SER A 83 -8.45 16.70 0.45
N GLU A 84 -8.36 17.97 0.06
CA GLU A 84 -7.56 18.97 0.79
C GLU A 84 -8.10 19.23 2.20
N GLN A 85 -9.43 19.34 2.37
CA GLN A 85 -10.02 19.53 3.69
C GLN A 85 -9.82 18.30 4.58
N VAL A 86 -9.95 17.09 4.02
CA VAL A 86 -9.70 15.84 4.75
C VAL A 86 -8.26 15.78 5.26
N HIS A 87 -7.30 16.14 4.40
CA HIS A 87 -5.89 16.23 4.77
C HIS A 87 -5.65 17.21 5.93
N MET A 88 -6.24 18.42 5.84
CA MET A 88 -6.13 19.44 6.90
C MET A 88 -6.78 18.99 8.22
N LEU A 89 -7.92 18.30 8.15
CA LEU A 89 -8.60 17.76 9.32
C LEU A 89 -7.77 16.65 9.99
N ALA A 90 -7.21 15.73 9.21
CA ALA A 90 -6.36 14.67 9.74
C ALA A 90 -5.12 15.23 10.46
N GLN A 91 -4.47 16.25 9.88
CA GLN A 91 -3.38 16.97 10.54
C GLN A 91 -3.81 17.64 11.85
N THR A 92 -5.04 18.15 11.90
CA THR A 92 -5.61 18.75 13.11
C THR A 92 -5.81 17.71 14.21
N TYR A 93 -6.30 16.51 13.87
CA TYR A 93 -6.41 15.38 14.82
C TYR A 93 -5.04 14.93 15.33
N ILE A 94 -4.02 14.84 14.45
CA ILE A 94 -2.64 14.52 14.86
C ILE A 94 -2.11 15.58 15.83
N LEU A 95 -2.32 16.86 15.53
CA LEU A 95 -1.90 17.97 16.39
C LEU A 95 -2.59 17.91 17.76
N ALA A 96 -3.91 17.69 17.79
CA ALA A 96 -4.69 17.56 19.01
C ALA A 96 -4.21 16.38 19.86
N TRP A 97 -4.03 15.21 19.24
CA TRP A 97 -3.61 14.01 19.95
C TRP A 97 -2.23 14.18 20.59
N LYS A 98 -1.25 14.73 19.86
CA LYS A 98 0.08 15.01 20.40
C LYS A 98 0.07 15.98 21.57
N ALA A 99 -0.86 16.94 21.60
CA ALA A 99 -0.96 17.90 22.70
C ALA A 99 -1.41 17.23 24.02
N VAL A 100 -2.05 16.06 23.94
CA VAL A 100 -2.61 15.34 25.09
C VAL A 100 -2.12 13.89 25.21
N GLU A 101 -1.05 13.50 24.51
CA GLU A 101 -0.62 12.09 24.41
C GLU A 101 -0.38 11.40 25.77
N ASP A 102 0.04 12.17 26.78
CA ASP A 102 0.25 11.71 28.16
C ASP A 102 -0.91 12.05 29.12
N GLN A 103 -2.07 12.46 28.60
CA GLN A 103 -3.23 12.89 29.37
C GLN A 103 -4.46 11.99 29.11
N PRO A 104 -5.45 11.94 30.03
CA PRO A 104 -6.66 11.12 29.84
C PRO A 104 -7.42 11.41 28.55
N GLN A 105 -7.39 12.65 28.07
CA GLN A 105 -8.04 13.10 26.83
C GLN A 105 -7.53 12.36 25.58
N ALA A 106 -6.30 11.81 25.61
CA ALA A 106 -5.81 10.97 24.51
C ALA A 106 -6.73 9.78 24.24
N LEU A 107 -7.36 9.19 25.27
CA LEU A 107 -8.25 8.03 25.11
C LEU A 107 -9.50 8.36 24.30
N VAL A 108 -10.03 9.58 24.44
CA VAL A 108 -11.19 10.07 23.68
C VAL A 108 -10.81 10.25 22.22
N LEU A 109 -9.67 10.88 21.94
CA LEU A 109 -9.18 11.05 20.57
C LEU A 109 -8.82 9.70 19.92
N GLU A 110 -8.21 8.77 20.67
CA GLU A 110 -7.96 7.40 20.20
C GLU A 110 -9.28 6.67 19.89
N ALA A 111 -10.35 6.92 20.63
CA ALA A 111 -11.67 6.37 20.34
C ALA A 111 -12.27 6.94 19.05
N HIS A 112 -12.13 8.25 18.79
CA HIS A 112 -12.52 8.87 17.52
C HIS A 112 -11.76 8.28 16.34
N LEU A 113 -10.42 8.21 16.45
CA LEU A 113 -9.58 7.60 15.42
C LEU A 113 -9.97 6.14 15.17
N ARG A 114 -10.31 5.39 16.23
CA ARG A 114 -10.78 4.01 16.10
C ARG A 114 -12.13 3.93 15.38
N LYS A 115 -13.04 4.89 15.55
CA LYS A 115 -14.30 4.97 14.78
C LYS A 115 -14.01 5.16 13.28
N VAL A 116 -13.12 6.09 12.92
CA VAL A 116 -12.66 6.28 11.52
C VAL A 116 -12.09 4.97 10.94
N MET A 117 -11.21 4.30 11.70
CA MET A 117 -10.63 3.01 11.29
C MET A 117 -11.69 1.93 11.11
N MET A 118 -12.66 1.84 12.03
CA MET A 118 -13.77 0.89 11.97
C MET A 118 -14.64 1.16 10.75
N TRP A 119 -14.98 2.41 10.46
CA TRP A 119 -15.76 2.78 9.28
C TRP A 119 -15.02 2.46 7.98
N THR A 120 -13.70 2.65 7.94
CA THR A 120 -12.87 2.29 6.78
C THR A 120 -12.88 0.79 6.50
N VAL A 121 -12.88 -0.03 7.56
CA VAL A 121 -12.83 -1.50 7.43
C VAL A 121 -14.21 -2.11 7.20
N ASN A 122 -15.23 -1.64 7.94
CA ASN A 122 -16.53 -2.31 8.07
C ASN A 122 -17.72 -1.50 7.52
N GLY A 123 -17.53 -0.23 7.16
CA GLY A 123 -18.63 0.65 6.81
C GLY A 123 -19.28 0.29 5.48
N ASP A 124 -20.61 0.17 5.47
CA ASP A 124 -21.39 0.17 4.22
C ASP A 124 -21.58 1.62 3.77
N LEU A 125 -20.56 2.16 3.11
CA LEU A 125 -20.46 3.59 2.77
C LEU A 125 -20.37 3.76 1.26
N THR A 126 -20.67 4.98 0.80
CA THR A 126 -20.42 5.38 -0.58
C THR A 126 -18.93 5.33 -0.90
N GLU A 127 -18.59 5.18 -2.18
CA GLU A 127 -17.19 5.16 -2.63
C GLU A 127 -16.43 6.43 -2.26
N SER A 128 -17.09 7.60 -2.33
CA SER A 128 -16.50 8.88 -1.94
C SER A 128 -16.19 8.96 -0.46
N HIS A 129 -17.09 8.46 0.39
CA HIS A 129 -16.87 8.45 1.84
C HIS A 129 -15.73 7.49 2.19
N HIS A 130 -15.72 6.29 1.63
CA HIS A 130 -14.59 5.36 1.77
C HIS A 130 -13.27 6.00 1.34
N ALA A 131 -13.22 6.68 0.20
CA ALA A 131 -12.02 7.36 -0.28
C ALA A 131 -11.52 8.43 0.70
N ASN A 132 -12.42 9.24 1.26
CA ASN A 132 -12.08 10.27 2.24
C ASN A 132 -11.58 9.67 3.57
N LEU A 133 -12.17 8.57 4.04
CA LEU A 133 -11.66 7.86 5.22
C LEU A 133 -10.23 7.31 5.00
N TYR A 134 -9.96 6.73 3.83
CA TYR A 134 -8.61 6.30 3.47
C TYR A 134 -7.62 7.47 3.40
N GLU A 135 -8.01 8.62 2.83
CA GLU A 135 -7.14 9.79 2.76
C GLU A 135 -6.87 10.38 4.16
N PHE A 136 -7.87 10.38 5.05
CA PHE A 136 -7.68 10.78 6.45
C PHE A 136 -6.66 9.87 7.16
N LEU A 137 -6.81 8.55 7.01
CA LEU A 137 -5.92 7.57 7.63
C LEU A 137 -4.51 7.59 7.04
N LYS A 138 -4.36 7.92 5.76
CA LYS A 138 -3.06 8.03 5.09
C LYS A 138 -2.17 9.09 5.75
N GLU A 139 -2.73 10.22 6.19
CA GLU A 139 -1.96 11.23 6.93
C GLU A 139 -1.45 10.70 8.27
N LEU A 140 -2.30 9.94 8.99
CA LEU A 140 -1.90 9.26 10.22
C LEU A 140 -0.78 8.24 9.96
N HIS A 141 -0.89 7.47 8.87
CA HIS A 141 0.13 6.48 8.50
C HIS A 141 1.46 7.13 8.12
N LEU A 142 1.44 8.29 7.48
CA LEU A 142 2.66 9.08 7.21
C LEU A 142 3.30 9.61 8.50
N ALA A 143 2.49 9.98 9.50
CA ALA A 143 2.94 10.44 10.81
C ALA A 143 3.50 9.32 11.71
N ARG A 144 3.30 8.04 11.36
CA ARG A 144 3.84 6.85 12.08
C ARG A 144 5.38 6.86 12.27
N ARG A 145 6.11 7.71 11.54
CA ARG A 145 7.57 7.89 11.76
C ARG A 145 7.89 8.34 13.18
N GLU A 146 6.96 9.01 13.84
CA GLU A 146 7.05 9.39 15.24
C GLU A 146 6.58 8.23 16.13
N ARG A 147 7.41 7.88 17.12
CA ARG A 147 7.18 6.70 17.97
C ARG A 147 5.83 6.72 18.67
N SER A 148 5.46 7.86 19.27
CA SER A 148 4.21 7.97 20.02
C SER A 148 2.98 7.78 19.12
N VAL A 149 3.00 8.35 17.91
CA VAL A 149 1.97 8.13 16.88
C VAL A 149 1.92 6.67 16.44
N SER A 150 3.08 6.04 16.21
CA SER A 150 3.14 4.62 15.85
C SER A 150 2.49 3.73 16.92
N ASP A 151 2.78 3.98 18.19
CA ASP A 151 2.25 3.21 19.31
C ASP A 151 0.72 3.41 19.42
N MET A 152 0.25 4.64 19.26
CA MET A 152 -1.19 4.93 19.19
C MET A 152 -1.89 4.19 18.05
N LEU A 153 -1.32 4.20 16.84
CA LEU A 153 -1.88 3.47 15.72
C LEU A 153 -1.97 1.97 16.00
N CYS A 154 -0.94 1.39 16.63
CA CYS A 154 -0.97 -0.02 17.04
C CYS A 154 -2.16 -0.30 17.97
N ARG A 155 -2.35 0.52 19.03
CA ARG A 155 -3.47 0.37 19.98
C ARG A 155 -4.84 0.55 19.32
N CYS A 156 -4.99 1.53 18.43
CA CYS A 156 -6.26 1.79 17.76
C CYS A 156 -6.62 0.70 16.73
N TYR A 157 -5.64 0.24 15.94
CA TYR A 157 -5.89 -0.76 14.90
C TYR A 157 -6.05 -2.17 15.41
N PHE A 158 -5.40 -2.54 16.52
CA PHE A 158 -5.42 -3.91 17.02
C PHE A 158 -6.83 -4.53 17.12
N PRO A 159 -7.81 -3.90 17.82
CA PRO A 159 -9.17 -4.45 17.89
C PRO A 159 -9.91 -4.41 16.54
N VAL A 160 -9.65 -3.40 15.69
CA VAL A 160 -10.38 -3.20 14.43
C VAL A 160 -9.96 -4.24 13.39
N LEU A 161 -8.65 -4.41 13.20
CA LEU A 161 -8.11 -5.31 12.20
C LEU A 161 -8.39 -6.78 12.55
N TRP A 162 -8.25 -7.16 13.82
CA TRP A 162 -8.50 -8.54 14.25
C TRP A 162 -9.94 -8.98 14.00
N CYS A 163 -10.92 -8.13 14.32
CA CYS A 163 -12.31 -8.36 13.94
C CYS A 163 -12.50 -8.37 12.42
N GLY A 164 -11.82 -7.47 11.70
CA GLY A 164 -11.86 -7.38 10.24
C GLY A 164 -11.40 -8.66 9.54
N PHE A 165 -10.33 -9.31 10.01
CA PHE A 165 -9.80 -10.55 9.41
C PHE A 165 -10.66 -11.79 9.67
N GLU A 166 -11.48 -11.76 10.72
CA GLU A 166 -12.41 -12.84 11.07
C GLU A 166 -13.82 -12.60 10.52
N ALA A 167 -14.04 -11.49 9.82
CA ALA A 167 -15.34 -11.14 9.27
C ALA A 167 -15.80 -12.16 8.20
N LEU A 168 -17.09 -12.50 8.23
CA LEU A 168 -17.71 -13.37 7.23
C LEU A 168 -17.70 -12.75 5.82
N HIS A 169 -17.87 -11.44 5.73
CA HIS A 169 -17.96 -10.72 4.46
C HIS A 169 -16.57 -10.40 3.88
N TYR A 170 -16.33 -10.77 2.63
CA TYR A 170 -14.99 -10.63 2.01
C TYR A 170 -14.53 -9.17 1.87
N LYS A 171 -15.44 -8.22 1.59
CA LYS A 171 -15.07 -6.79 1.48
C LYS A 171 -14.43 -6.26 2.77
N ILE A 172 -14.90 -6.74 3.91
CA ILE A 172 -14.36 -6.36 5.22
C ILE A 172 -12.94 -6.92 5.37
N ARG A 173 -12.76 -8.22 5.09
CA ARG A 173 -11.43 -8.86 5.11
C ARG A 173 -10.46 -8.20 4.13
N HIS A 174 -10.94 -7.81 2.95
CA HIS A 174 -10.18 -7.09 1.93
C HIS A 174 -9.70 -5.72 2.44
N SER A 175 -10.59 -4.89 2.99
CA SER A 175 -10.21 -3.59 3.56
C SER A 175 -9.24 -3.74 4.74
N ALA A 176 -9.49 -4.70 5.63
CA ALA A 176 -8.58 -5.00 6.74
C ALA A 176 -7.18 -5.41 6.23
N ALA A 177 -7.11 -6.28 5.21
CA ALA A 177 -5.86 -6.71 4.61
C ALA A 177 -5.08 -5.54 4.01
N LYS A 178 -5.75 -4.65 3.26
CA LYS A 178 -5.14 -3.47 2.65
C LYS A 178 -4.47 -2.59 3.71
N ILE A 179 -5.22 -2.21 4.74
CA ILE A 179 -4.72 -1.37 5.84
C ILE A 179 -3.56 -2.06 6.58
N PHE A 180 -3.68 -3.36 6.86
CA PHE A 180 -2.62 -4.11 7.52
C PHE A 180 -1.31 -4.09 6.75
N PHE A 181 -1.35 -4.35 5.44
CA PHE A 181 -0.11 -4.32 4.67
C PHE A 181 0.47 -2.92 4.60
N ASP A 182 -0.34 -1.86 4.57
CA ASP A 182 0.16 -0.46 4.55
C ASP A 182 0.83 -0.08 5.88
N LEU A 183 0.39 -0.69 6.98
CA LEU A 183 0.94 -0.48 8.31
C LEU A 183 2.00 -1.49 8.75
N PHE A 184 2.25 -2.53 7.97
CA PHE A 184 3.23 -3.54 8.36
C PHE A 184 4.63 -2.92 8.56
N PRO A 185 5.41 -3.35 9.57
CA PRO A 185 4.98 -4.15 10.72
C PRO A 185 4.20 -3.30 11.73
N LEU A 186 3.10 -3.86 12.25
CA LEU A 186 2.31 -3.23 13.31
C LEU A 186 2.80 -3.75 14.67
N VAL A 187 3.83 -3.11 15.22
CA VAL A 187 4.51 -3.55 16.44
C VAL A 187 4.64 -2.35 17.38
N GLU A 188 4.11 -2.45 18.60
CA GLU A 188 4.13 -1.36 19.56
C GLU A 188 5.47 -1.29 20.30
N SER A 189 6.13 -0.12 20.29
CA SER A 189 7.52 0.02 20.74
C SER A 189 7.75 -0.29 22.22
N THR A 190 6.71 -0.17 23.05
CA THR A 190 6.73 -0.39 24.50
C THR A 190 6.50 -1.86 24.89
N GLN A 191 5.99 -2.69 23.97
CA GLN A 191 5.75 -4.10 24.26
C GLN A 191 7.06 -4.90 24.24
N HIS A 192 7.23 -5.80 25.21
CA HIS A 192 8.45 -6.61 25.33
C HIS A 192 8.48 -7.79 24.33
N ASN A 193 7.47 -7.92 23.47
CA ASN A 193 7.15 -9.15 22.76
C ASN A 193 7.01 -8.99 21.25
N HIS A 194 7.75 -8.03 20.68
CA HIS A 194 7.78 -7.72 19.25
C HIS A 194 7.93 -8.94 18.34
N GLN A 195 8.76 -9.91 18.77
CA GLN A 195 8.99 -11.11 17.98
C GLN A 195 7.76 -12.00 17.88
N GLN A 196 6.97 -12.13 18.95
CA GLN A 196 5.74 -12.92 18.91
C GLN A 196 4.66 -12.21 18.10
N GLU A 197 4.53 -10.89 18.22
CA GLU A 197 3.62 -10.09 17.40
C GLU A 197 3.92 -10.23 15.90
N LEU A 198 5.20 -10.20 15.51
CA LEU A 198 5.60 -10.44 14.12
C LEU A 198 5.24 -11.85 13.65
N VAL A 199 5.41 -12.86 14.50
CA VAL A 199 5.03 -14.25 14.18
C VAL A 199 3.52 -14.36 13.93
N GLU A 200 2.68 -13.72 14.73
CA GLU A 200 1.23 -13.69 14.49
C GLU A 200 0.87 -12.95 13.19
N GLN A 201 1.57 -11.86 12.86
CA GLN A 201 1.38 -11.15 11.60
C GLN A 201 1.78 -12.01 10.39
N PHE A 202 2.84 -12.82 10.48
CA PHE A 202 3.18 -13.76 9.40
C PHE A 202 2.14 -14.88 9.26
N LYS A 203 1.62 -15.42 10.37
CA LYS A 203 0.49 -16.38 10.32
C LYS A 203 -0.73 -15.79 9.64
N LEU A 204 -1.03 -14.53 9.93
CA LEU A 204 -2.12 -13.80 9.27
C LEU A 204 -1.87 -13.66 7.76
N MET A 205 -0.65 -13.35 7.32
CA MET A 205 -0.31 -13.31 5.89
C MET A 205 -0.60 -14.65 5.22
N HIS A 206 -0.22 -15.77 5.84
CA HIS A 206 -0.54 -17.10 5.36
C HIS A 206 -2.05 -17.36 5.23
N LYS A 207 -2.83 -16.92 6.23
CA LYS A 207 -4.30 -17.00 6.20
C LYS A 207 -4.87 -16.21 5.02
N LEU A 208 -4.42 -14.97 4.82
CA LEU A 208 -4.91 -14.08 3.76
C LEU A 208 -4.53 -14.56 2.35
N LEU A 209 -3.33 -15.11 2.17
CA LEU A 209 -2.94 -15.75 0.90
C LEU A 209 -3.80 -16.97 0.56
N GLY A 210 -4.44 -17.58 1.55
CA GLY A 210 -5.35 -18.72 1.41
C GLY A 210 -6.84 -18.36 1.54
N ASP A 211 -7.22 -17.08 1.47
CA ASP A 211 -8.63 -16.67 1.63
C ASP A 211 -9.52 -17.30 0.54
N ALA A 212 -10.78 -17.59 0.89
CA ALA A 212 -11.75 -18.13 -0.06
C ALA A 212 -12.04 -17.16 -1.23
N CYS A 213 -12.04 -15.86 -0.96
CA CYS A 213 -12.32 -14.84 -1.96
C CYS A 213 -11.05 -14.46 -2.76
N PRO A 214 -11.08 -14.54 -4.11
CA PRO A 214 -10.01 -14.08 -4.99
C PRO A 214 -9.49 -12.67 -4.69
N ASP A 215 -10.39 -11.71 -4.44
CA ASP A 215 -10.03 -10.30 -4.24
C ASP A 215 -9.20 -10.10 -2.97
N VAL A 216 -9.50 -10.86 -1.91
CA VAL A 216 -8.70 -10.83 -0.67
C VAL A 216 -7.31 -11.43 -0.93
N ARG A 217 -7.23 -12.52 -1.69
CA ARG A 217 -5.94 -13.13 -2.07
C ARG A 217 -5.09 -12.18 -2.91
N VAL A 218 -5.69 -11.43 -3.83
CA VAL A 218 -5.01 -10.43 -4.67
C VAL A 218 -4.30 -9.38 -3.81
N VAL A 219 -5.01 -8.77 -2.84
CA VAL A 219 -4.40 -7.82 -1.88
C VAL A 219 -3.32 -8.49 -1.05
N ALA A 220 -3.52 -9.74 -0.62
CA ALA A 220 -2.54 -10.48 0.14
C ALA A 220 -1.26 -10.77 -0.66
N VAL A 221 -1.38 -11.13 -1.94
CA VAL A 221 -0.24 -11.38 -2.83
C VAL A 221 0.62 -10.13 -2.97
N GLU A 222 -0.01 -8.99 -3.27
CA GLU A 222 0.68 -7.71 -3.40
C GLU A 222 1.38 -7.33 -2.08
N GLY A 223 0.63 -7.38 -0.97
CA GLY A 223 1.14 -7.04 0.36
C GLY A 223 2.30 -7.93 0.81
N VAL A 224 2.20 -9.24 0.63
CA VAL A 224 3.27 -10.18 1.00
C VAL A 224 4.51 -9.99 0.12
N LEU A 225 4.35 -9.74 -1.18
CA LEU A 225 5.50 -9.45 -2.06
C LEU A 225 6.19 -8.13 -1.67
N ARG A 226 5.43 -7.12 -1.23
CA ARG A 226 5.97 -5.89 -0.66
C ARG A 226 6.74 -6.18 0.64
N VAL A 227 6.18 -6.99 1.55
CA VAL A 227 6.86 -7.44 2.77
C VAL A 227 8.17 -8.15 2.47
N LEU A 228 8.15 -9.10 1.53
CA LEU A 228 9.33 -9.83 1.08
C LEU A 228 10.33 -8.96 0.30
N THR A 229 9.99 -7.73 -0.06
CA THR A 229 10.93 -6.81 -0.73
C THR A 229 11.50 -5.80 0.26
N ASP A 230 10.62 -5.04 0.89
CA ASP A 230 10.95 -3.86 1.71
C ASP A 230 11.40 -4.26 3.11
N PHE A 231 10.89 -5.38 3.63
CA PHE A 231 11.18 -5.90 4.97
C PHE A 231 12.00 -7.21 4.93
N TYR A 232 12.69 -7.48 3.80
CA TYR A 232 13.42 -8.73 3.56
C TYR A 232 14.37 -9.12 4.69
N GLU A 233 15.04 -8.16 5.32
CA GLU A 233 16.05 -8.41 6.36
C GLU A 233 15.44 -8.78 7.71
N ILE A 234 14.31 -8.16 8.06
CA ILE A 234 13.62 -8.45 9.33
C ILE A 234 12.76 -9.70 9.25
N THR A 235 12.32 -10.11 8.05
CA THR A 235 11.55 -11.34 7.88
C THR A 235 12.45 -12.57 8.08
N PRO A 236 12.18 -13.47 9.04
CA PRO A 236 13.00 -14.66 9.26
C PRO A 236 13.13 -15.55 8.01
N ILE A 237 14.27 -16.23 7.84
CA ILE A 237 14.54 -17.05 6.64
C ILE A 237 13.47 -18.14 6.43
N HIS A 238 13.00 -18.76 7.52
CA HIS A 238 11.98 -19.80 7.45
C HIS A 238 10.63 -19.24 6.98
N GLU A 239 10.22 -18.08 7.49
CA GLU A 239 9.01 -17.36 7.05
C GLU A 239 9.10 -16.94 5.59
N ARG A 240 10.24 -16.41 5.14
CA ARG A 240 10.44 -16.08 3.71
C ARG A 240 10.21 -17.31 2.83
N LYS A 241 10.74 -18.47 3.23
CA LYS A 241 10.55 -19.72 2.47
C LYS A 241 9.10 -20.19 2.50
N ALA A 242 8.42 -20.07 3.63
CA ALA A 242 7.02 -20.47 3.79
C ALA A 242 6.09 -19.59 2.93
N LEU A 243 6.19 -18.27 3.04
CA LEU A 243 5.39 -17.32 2.28
C LEU A 243 5.59 -17.49 0.78
N VAL A 244 6.85 -17.65 0.35
CA VAL A 244 7.18 -17.91 -1.06
C VAL A 244 6.62 -19.25 -1.55
N LYS A 245 6.62 -20.28 -0.70
CA LYS A 245 5.98 -21.56 -1.06
C LYS A 245 4.51 -21.35 -1.35
N ASP A 246 3.78 -20.63 -0.50
CA ASP A 246 2.37 -20.33 -0.72
C ASP A 246 2.14 -19.48 -1.98
N LEU A 247 2.97 -18.44 -2.20
CA LEU A 247 2.89 -17.61 -3.40
C LEU A 247 3.05 -18.44 -4.68
N ILE A 248 4.04 -19.34 -4.75
CA ILE A 248 4.31 -20.10 -5.98
C ILE A 248 3.40 -21.32 -6.13
N SER A 249 3.12 -22.06 -5.05
CA SER A 249 2.35 -23.30 -5.17
C SER A 249 0.84 -23.09 -5.17
N LYS A 250 0.36 -21.93 -4.70
CA LYS A 250 -1.08 -21.59 -4.66
C LYS A 250 -1.38 -20.41 -5.56
N ASN A 251 -0.79 -19.24 -5.28
CA ASN A 251 -1.25 -17.99 -5.90
C ASN A 251 -0.81 -17.81 -7.35
N ALA A 252 0.39 -18.27 -7.71
CA ALA A 252 0.85 -18.30 -9.09
C ALA A 252 0.07 -19.30 -9.97
N LYS A 253 -0.67 -20.21 -9.33
CA LYS A 253 -1.51 -21.25 -9.97
C LYS A 253 -2.99 -21.08 -9.62
N ASP A 254 -3.39 -19.89 -9.17
CA ASP A 254 -4.75 -19.62 -8.71
C ASP A 254 -5.72 -19.60 -9.89
N MET A 255 -6.45 -20.70 -10.09
CA MET A 255 -7.40 -20.85 -11.19
C MET A 255 -8.55 -19.84 -11.15
N ASN A 256 -8.87 -19.31 -9.97
CA ASN A 256 -9.98 -18.38 -9.76
C ASN A 256 -9.56 -16.91 -9.80
N SER A 257 -8.26 -16.62 -9.98
CA SER A 257 -7.76 -15.25 -10.06
C SER A 257 -6.59 -15.14 -11.02
N MET A 258 -6.86 -14.67 -12.24
CA MET A 258 -5.80 -14.29 -13.18
C MET A 258 -4.93 -13.16 -12.61
N GLU A 259 -5.54 -12.22 -11.89
CA GLU A 259 -4.85 -11.09 -11.28
C GLU A 259 -3.83 -11.52 -10.22
N SER A 260 -4.20 -12.50 -9.37
CA SER A 260 -3.27 -13.13 -8.42
C SER A 260 -2.03 -13.68 -9.13
N ARG A 261 -2.22 -14.45 -10.22
CA ARG A 261 -1.12 -15.02 -11.01
C ARG A 261 -0.22 -13.94 -11.62
N ILE A 262 -0.82 -12.87 -12.16
CA ILE A 262 -0.08 -11.71 -12.70
C ILE A 262 0.71 -10.99 -11.60
N LEU A 263 0.10 -10.75 -10.44
CA LEU A 263 0.72 -10.02 -9.34
C LEU A 263 1.91 -10.77 -8.75
N VAL A 264 1.87 -12.12 -8.71
CA VAL A 264 3.05 -12.90 -8.32
C VAL A 264 4.24 -12.55 -9.22
N ASN A 265 4.08 -12.54 -10.54
CA ASN A 265 5.17 -12.20 -11.47
C ASN A 265 5.63 -10.74 -11.33
N LYS A 266 4.70 -9.80 -11.12
CA LYS A 266 5.02 -8.38 -10.89
C LYS A 266 5.81 -8.18 -9.60
N GLY A 267 5.39 -8.79 -8.48
CA GLY A 267 6.11 -8.65 -7.21
C GLY A 267 7.47 -9.34 -7.23
N LEU A 268 7.61 -10.49 -7.90
CA LEU A 268 8.93 -11.10 -8.14
C LEU A 268 9.85 -10.16 -8.95
N SER A 269 9.28 -9.39 -9.89
CA SER A 269 10.04 -8.40 -10.66
C SER A 269 10.51 -7.25 -9.78
N TYR A 270 9.65 -6.78 -8.85
CA TYR A 270 10.00 -5.75 -7.88
C TYR A 270 11.12 -6.23 -6.93
N MET A 271 11.01 -7.46 -6.43
CA MET A 271 12.05 -8.09 -5.60
C MET A 271 13.42 -8.17 -6.29
N ALA A 272 13.50 -8.19 -7.63
CA ALA A 272 14.77 -8.22 -8.36
C ALA A 272 15.65 -6.99 -8.11
N GLY A 273 15.07 -5.87 -7.64
CA GLY A 273 15.82 -4.71 -7.16
C GLY A 273 16.61 -5.00 -5.87
N ASN A 274 16.19 -5.97 -5.07
CA ASN A 274 16.85 -6.34 -3.82
C ASN A 274 17.92 -7.41 -4.06
N ARG A 275 19.20 -7.02 -3.99
CA ARG A 275 20.35 -7.92 -4.17
C ARG A 275 20.34 -9.14 -3.23
N LYS A 276 19.83 -8.99 -2.01
CA LYS A 276 19.75 -10.08 -1.03
C LYS A 276 18.73 -11.15 -1.45
N ALA A 277 17.73 -10.78 -2.26
CA ALA A 277 16.72 -11.70 -2.78
C ALA A 277 17.16 -12.47 -4.04
N HIS A 278 18.27 -12.10 -4.69
CA HIS A 278 18.66 -12.63 -6.01
C HIS A 278 18.76 -14.16 -6.04
N THR A 279 19.44 -14.80 -5.08
CA THR A 279 19.58 -16.26 -5.03
C THR A 279 18.22 -16.96 -4.95
N LEU A 280 17.31 -16.43 -4.13
CA LEU A 280 15.96 -16.94 -4.01
C LEU A 280 15.20 -16.75 -5.34
N LEU A 281 15.22 -15.55 -5.92
CA LEU A 281 14.51 -15.22 -7.15
C LEU A 281 14.89 -16.13 -8.33
N LYS A 282 16.17 -16.43 -8.53
CA LYS A 282 16.61 -17.37 -9.58
C LYS A 282 15.87 -18.71 -9.47
N THR A 283 15.69 -19.20 -8.24
CA THR A 283 14.96 -20.44 -7.97
C THR A 283 13.45 -20.30 -8.24
N LEU A 284 12.84 -19.16 -7.87
CA LEU A 284 11.41 -18.95 -8.03
C LEU A 284 11.00 -18.73 -9.48
N ILE A 285 11.79 -17.98 -10.23
CA ILE A 285 11.58 -17.78 -11.67
C ILE A 285 11.53 -19.12 -12.38
N ALA A 286 12.46 -20.04 -12.06
CA ALA A 286 12.47 -21.37 -12.64
C ALA A 286 11.26 -22.22 -12.24
N LYS A 287 10.85 -22.17 -10.97
CA LYS A 287 9.66 -22.89 -10.48
C LYS A 287 8.36 -22.36 -11.06
N ASN A 288 8.33 -21.13 -11.58
CA ASN A 288 7.12 -20.50 -12.12
C ASN A 288 7.06 -20.52 -13.66
N LYS A 289 7.88 -21.35 -14.33
CA LYS A 289 7.92 -21.45 -15.81
C LYS A 289 6.56 -21.77 -16.45
N GLU A 290 5.71 -22.54 -15.77
CA GLU A 290 4.38 -22.93 -16.24
C GLU A 290 3.49 -21.72 -16.61
N CYS A 291 3.78 -20.50 -16.12
CA CYS A 291 3.12 -19.27 -16.56
C CYS A 291 3.18 -19.03 -18.08
N LEU A 292 4.16 -19.62 -18.78
CA LEU A 292 4.26 -19.56 -20.25
C LEU A 292 3.18 -20.36 -20.97
N GLU A 293 2.45 -21.23 -20.28
CA GLU A 293 1.35 -22.03 -20.84
C GLU A 293 -0.02 -21.39 -20.56
N ASP A 294 -0.05 -20.31 -19.77
CA ASP A 294 -1.27 -19.65 -19.29
C ASP A 294 -1.87 -18.67 -20.35
N VAL A 295 -2.87 -17.88 -19.98
CA VAL A 295 -3.45 -16.82 -20.80
C VAL A 295 -2.44 -15.73 -21.10
N CYS A 296 -2.65 -15.00 -22.21
CA CYS A 296 -1.69 -14.02 -22.73
C CYS A 296 -1.19 -13.00 -21.70
N LEU A 297 -2.06 -12.51 -20.80
CA LEU A 297 -1.69 -11.52 -19.79
C LEU A 297 -0.73 -12.10 -18.72
N VAL A 298 -0.93 -13.36 -18.31
CA VAL A 298 -0.03 -14.06 -17.38
C VAL A 298 1.31 -14.34 -18.07
N LYS A 299 1.29 -14.83 -19.32
CA LYS A 299 2.49 -15.01 -20.15
C LYS A 299 3.32 -13.73 -20.22
N MET A 300 2.68 -12.60 -20.56
CA MET A 300 3.34 -11.29 -20.63
C MET A 300 3.95 -10.87 -19.29
N SER A 301 3.25 -11.10 -18.18
CA SER A 301 3.80 -10.78 -16.85
C SER A 301 5.04 -11.61 -16.52
N TYR A 302 5.09 -12.89 -16.92
CA TYR A 302 6.24 -13.75 -16.71
C TYR A 302 7.41 -13.39 -17.64
N VAL A 303 7.15 -13.07 -18.91
CA VAL A 303 8.19 -12.57 -19.83
C VAL A 303 8.77 -11.24 -19.34
N SER A 304 7.93 -10.37 -18.77
CA SER A 304 8.39 -9.13 -18.12
C SER A 304 9.32 -9.41 -16.94
N LEU A 305 9.00 -10.42 -16.12
CA LEU A 305 9.88 -10.89 -15.05
C LEU A 305 11.22 -11.40 -15.59
N LEU A 306 11.22 -12.19 -16.67
CA LEU A 306 12.47 -12.65 -17.31
C LEU A 306 13.34 -11.49 -17.81
N LEU A 307 12.72 -10.47 -18.44
CA LEU A 307 13.41 -9.26 -18.90
C LEU A 307 14.08 -8.50 -17.74
N VAL A 308 13.37 -8.34 -16.62
CA VAL A 308 13.92 -7.70 -15.42
C VAL A 308 15.04 -8.56 -14.82
N ALA A 309 14.83 -9.88 -14.75
CA ALA A 309 15.78 -10.82 -14.17
C ALA A 309 17.11 -10.90 -14.93
N GLN A 310 17.17 -10.54 -16.22
CA GLN A 310 18.45 -10.44 -16.96
C GLN A 310 19.45 -9.47 -16.31
N ARG A 311 18.98 -8.54 -15.48
CA ARG A 311 19.84 -7.60 -14.73
C ARG A 311 20.44 -8.21 -13.45
N ILE A 312 19.98 -9.39 -13.03
CA ILE A 312 20.52 -10.10 -11.88
C ILE A 312 21.88 -10.71 -12.28
N PRO A 313 22.96 -10.44 -11.52
CA PRO A 313 24.29 -10.97 -11.85
C PRO A 313 24.30 -12.50 -12.00
N GLY A 314 24.80 -12.97 -13.15
CA GLY A 314 24.87 -14.39 -13.49
C GLY A 314 23.51 -15.07 -13.63
N PHE A 315 22.43 -14.34 -13.87
CA PHE A 315 21.19 -14.92 -14.35
C PHE A 315 21.21 -14.99 -15.88
N LYS A 316 20.79 -16.14 -16.42
CA LYS A 316 20.65 -16.37 -17.85
C LYS A 316 19.26 -16.96 -18.06
N PHE A 317 18.40 -16.26 -18.80
CA PHE A 317 17.01 -16.72 -18.95
C PHE A 317 16.94 -18.08 -19.68
N TRP A 318 17.90 -18.37 -20.56
CA TRP A 318 17.98 -19.64 -21.28
C TRP A 318 18.34 -20.85 -20.42
N ASP A 319 18.88 -20.64 -19.21
CA ASP A 319 19.05 -21.72 -18.23
C ASP A 319 17.70 -22.11 -17.58
N VAL A 320 16.65 -21.31 -17.80
CA VAL A 320 15.29 -21.53 -17.29
C VAL A 320 14.32 -21.94 -18.42
N VAL A 321 14.34 -21.20 -19.53
CA VAL A 321 13.47 -21.42 -20.68
C VAL A 321 14.29 -21.39 -21.95
N GLU A 322 14.30 -22.50 -22.69
CA GLU A 322 15.07 -22.57 -23.92
C GLU A 322 14.53 -21.56 -24.94
N PRO A 323 15.40 -20.81 -25.65
CA PRO A 323 14.97 -19.83 -26.65
C PRO A 323 14.01 -20.38 -27.71
N LYS A 324 14.15 -21.66 -28.07
CA LYS A 324 13.28 -22.34 -29.05
C LYS A 324 11.83 -22.50 -28.57
N GLU A 325 11.62 -22.66 -27.26
CA GLU A 325 10.28 -22.80 -26.65
C GLU A 325 9.50 -21.49 -26.70
N LEU A 326 10.20 -20.35 -26.79
CA LEU A 326 9.59 -19.03 -26.85
C LEU A 326 9.17 -18.61 -28.27
N LEU A 327 9.71 -19.27 -29.30
CA LEU A 327 9.42 -18.92 -30.70
C LEU A 327 7.95 -19.11 -31.09
N PRO A 328 7.26 -20.22 -30.71
CA PRO A 328 5.84 -20.36 -30.99
C PRO A 328 4.98 -19.28 -30.32
N LEU A 329 5.34 -18.85 -29.11
CA LEU A 329 4.63 -17.78 -28.40
C LEU A 329 4.79 -16.42 -29.11
N MET A 330 5.96 -16.14 -29.67
CA MET A 330 6.20 -14.94 -30.47
C MET A 330 5.46 -15.00 -31.81
N ALA A 331 5.30 -16.20 -32.37
CA ALA A 331 4.61 -16.47 -33.63
C ALA A 331 3.07 -16.41 -33.55
N ASP A 332 2.49 -16.40 -32.34
CA ASP A 332 1.03 -16.29 -32.10
C ASP A 332 0.47 -14.88 -32.40
N ASP A 333 1.32 -13.97 -32.88
CA ASP A 333 0.99 -12.61 -33.37
C ASP A 333 0.18 -11.77 -32.37
N LYS A 334 0.57 -11.83 -31.09
CA LYS A 334 0.09 -10.94 -30.02
C LYS A 334 1.08 -9.78 -29.89
N PRO A 335 0.80 -8.58 -30.44
CA PRO A 335 1.84 -7.56 -30.68
C PRO A 335 2.70 -7.22 -29.46
N GLN A 336 2.08 -7.04 -28.29
CA GLN A 336 2.79 -6.70 -27.06
C GLN A 336 3.65 -7.86 -26.54
N LEU A 337 3.14 -9.09 -26.57
CA LEU A 337 3.89 -10.28 -26.15
C LEU A 337 5.04 -10.56 -27.13
N SER A 338 4.79 -10.47 -28.44
CA SER A 338 5.80 -10.65 -29.48
C SER A 338 6.94 -9.63 -29.33
N LEU A 339 6.63 -8.36 -29.04
CA LEU A 339 7.65 -7.34 -28.76
C LEU A 339 8.48 -7.68 -27.51
N GLN A 340 7.85 -8.14 -26.42
CA GLN A 340 8.57 -8.53 -25.20
C GLN A 340 9.48 -9.74 -25.43
N LEU A 341 8.99 -10.74 -26.15
CA LEU A 341 9.77 -11.93 -26.51
C LEU A 341 10.92 -11.59 -27.47
N ALA A 342 10.69 -10.73 -28.45
CA ALA A 342 11.74 -10.27 -29.36
C ALA A 342 12.84 -9.51 -28.58
N LYS A 343 12.47 -8.65 -27.63
CA LYS A 343 13.43 -8.00 -26.71
C LYS A 343 14.23 -9.01 -25.89
N LEU A 344 13.56 -10.01 -25.30
CA LEU A 344 14.20 -11.04 -24.48
C LEU A 344 15.20 -11.86 -25.29
N LEU A 345 14.82 -12.21 -26.52
CA LEU A 345 15.57 -13.04 -27.46
C LEU A 345 16.59 -12.26 -28.30
N CYS A 346 16.66 -10.93 -28.17
CA CYS A 346 17.46 -10.06 -29.04
C CYS A 346 18.90 -10.58 -29.16
N ASN A 347 19.62 -10.66 -28.05
CA ASN A 347 21.01 -11.14 -28.04
C ASN A 347 21.19 -12.64 -28.41
N SER A 348 20.10 -13.42 -28.50
CA SER A 348 20.17 -14.82 -28.95
C SER A 348 20.16 -14.95 -30.48
N TYR A 349 19.47 -14.04 -31.17
CA TYR A 349 19.30 -14.11 -32.63
C TYR A 349 19.82 -12.88 -33.39
N PHE A 350 20.19 -11.82 -32.68
CA PHE A 350 20.84 -10.63 -33.20
C PHE A 350 21.60 -9.91 -32.07
N ASN A 351 22.92 -10.03 -32.06
CA ASN A 351 23.78 -9.30 -31.13
C ASN A 351 24.45 -8.12 -31.87
N PRO A 352 24.12 -6.85 -31.53
CA PRO A 352 24.72 -5.68 -32.19
C PRO A 352 26.25 -5.61 -32.06
N MET A 353 26.82 -6.29 -31.06
CA MET A 353 28.26 -6.34 -30.81
C MET A 353 28.95 -7.53 -31.49
N ALA A 354 28.19 -8.48 -32.07
CA ALA A 354 28.73 -9.61 -32.81
C ALA A 354 29.05 -9.23 -34.26
N ASP A 355 29.90 -10.01 -34.91
CA ASP A 355 30.22 -9.81 -36.33
C ASP A 355 29.03 -10.15 -37.25
N GLN A 356 29.14 -9.73 -38.52
CA GLN A 356 28.09 -9.94 -39.52
C GLN A 356 27.82 -11.42 -39.79
N ARG A 357 28.85 -12.27 -39.73
CA ARG A 357 28.74 -13.69 -40.04
C ARG A 357 27.95 -14.41 -38.94
N GLN A 358 28.26 -14.14 -37.67
CA GLN A 358 27.56 -14.69 -36.54
C GLN A 358 26.09 -14.29 -36.54
N ASN A 359 25.80 -13.01 -36.81
CA ASN A 359 24.41 -12.54 -36.92
C ASN A 359 23.67 -13.19 -38.10
N LEU A 360 24.34 -13.42 -39.23
CA LEU A 360 23.76 -14.17 -40.36
C LEU A 360 23.48 -15.63 -39.98
N GLU A 361 24.40 -16.31 -39.30
CA GLU A 361 24.21 -17.69 -38.83
C GLU A 361 23.04 -17.79 -37.84
N CYS A 362 22.94 -16.86 -36.89
CA CYS A 362 21.81 -16.74 -35.96
C CYS A 362 20.47 -16.45 -36.68
N SER A 363 20.49 -15.62 -37.72
CA SER A 363 19.34 -15.32 -38.57
C SER A 363 18.82 -16.56 -39.30
N LEU A 364 19.73 -17.33 -39.91
CA LEU A 364 19.42 -18.59 -40.59
C LEU A 364 18.91 -19.65 -39.61
N LEU A 365 19.48 -19.71 -38.39
CA LEU A 365 18.99 -20.58 -37.33
C LEU A 365 17.56 -20.22 -36.91
N LEU A 366 17.26 -18.94 -36.68
CA LEU A 366 15.90 -18.52 -36.33
C LEU A 366 14.91 -18.88 -37.45
N HIS A 367 15.29 -18.65 -38.71
CA HIS A 367 14.47 -19.01 -39.88
C HIS A 367 14.20 -20.51 -39.96
N SER A 368 15.19 -21.36 -39.67
CA SER A 368 15.05 -22.81 -39.73
C SER A 368 14.20 -23.35 -38.57
N LEU A 369 14.30 -22.75 -37.38
CA LEU A 369 13.51 -23.13 -36.20
C LEU A 369 12.04 -22.71 -36.31
N ASN A 370 11.77 -21.47 -36.73
CA ASN A 370 10.41 -20.95 -36.88
C ASN A 370 10.34 -19.74 -37.83
N ARG A 371 9.79 -19.96 -39.03
CA ARG A 371 9.69 -18.93 -40.09
C ARG A 371 8.79 -17.75 -39.74
N VAL A 372 7.73 -17.97 -38.96
CA VAL A 372 6.79 -16.91 -38.55
C VAL A 372 7.46 -16.02 -37.51
N ALA A 373 8.05 -16.64 -36.49
CA ALA A 373 8.84 -15.96 -35.46
C ALA A 373 9.99 -15.16 -36.08
N PHE A 374 10.69 -15.71 -37.08
CA PHE A 374 11.71 -15.01 -37.85
C PHE A 374 11.19 -13.69 -38.46
N ARG A 375 10.07 -13.74 -39.18
CA ARG A 375 9.48 -12.56 -39.83
C ARG A 375 9.10 -11.51 -38.79
N ILE A 376 8.47 -11.92 -37.69
CA ILE A 376 8.05 -11.02 -36.61
C ILE A 376 9.28 -10.38 -35.95
N PHE A 377 10.27 -11.18 -35.55
CA PHE A 377 11.49 -10.70 -34.91
C PHE A 377 12.23 -9.65 -35.75
N TYR A 378 12.44 -9.93 -37.04
CA TYR A 378 13.15 -9.00 -37.93
C TYR A 378 12.31 -7.78 -38.32
N THR A 379 10.98 -7.89 -38.32
CA THR A 379 10.08 -6.71 -38.43
C THR A 379 10.24 -5.78 -37.23
N LEU A 380 10.36 -6.34 -36.03
CA LEU A 380 10.49 -5.59 -34.78
C LEU A 380 11.95 -5.19 -34.46
N LEU A 381 12.92 -5.54 -35.30
CA LEU A 381 14.35 -5.39 -34.96
C LEU A 381 14.73 -3.93 -34.68
N ALA A 382 14.16 -2.99 -35.43
CA ALA A 382 14.40 -1.56 -35.25
C ALA A 382 13.92 -1.04 -33.88
N ASP A 383 12.93 -1.68 -33.26
CA ASP A 383 12.37 -1.29 -31.97
C ASP A 383 13.15 -1.87 -30.78
N ILE A 384 13.95 -2.90 -31.01
CA ILE A 384 14.59 -3.69 -29.95
C ILE A 384 16.13 -3.61 -29.97
N ALA A 385 16.72 -3.19 -31.09
CA ALA A 385 18.16 -3.07 -31.24
C ALA A 385 18.55 -1.67 -31.74
N PRO A 386 19.65 -1.09 -31.26
CA PRO A 386 20.17 0.19 -31.76
C PRO A 386 20.81 -0.03 -33.14
N LEU A 387 19.99 -0.03 -34.20
CA LEU A 387 20.46 -0.12 -35.57
C LEU A 387 21.03 1.23 -36.02
N LYS A 388 22.20 1.21 -36.68
CA LYS A 388 22.71 2.41 -37.35
C LYS A 388 21.78 2.71 -38.53
N SER A 389 21.33 3.97 -38.66
CA SER A 389 20.63 4.41 -39.86
C SER A 389 21.53 4.17 -41.06
N ILE A 390 21.02 3.47 -42.07
CA ILE A 390 21.68 3.43 -43.37
C ILE A 390 21.56 4.86 -43.89
N GLY A 391 22.66 5.61 -43.90
CA GLY A 391 22.69 6.96 -44.45
C GLY A 391 22.12 6.92 -45.86
N THR A 392 21.09 7.73 -46.11
CA THR A 392 20.49 7.93 -47.44
C THR A 392 21.49 8.51 -48.41
#